data_AF-A0A529NUN5-F1
#
_entry.id   AF-A0A529NUN5-F1
#
_cell.length_a   1.000
_cell.length_b   1.000
_cell.length_c   1.000
_cell.angle_alpha   90.00
_cell.angle_beta   90.00
_cell.angle_gamma   90.00
#
_symmetry.space_group_name_H-M   'P 1'
#
loop_
_entity.id
_entity.type
_entity.pdbx_description
1 polymer ?
#
loop_
_entity_poly.entity_id
_entity_poly.type
_entity_poly.pdbx_seq_one_letter_code
_entity_poly.pdbx_strand_id
1 'polypeptide(L)'
;LFEAILADIYGPNRLIEKGILPAGLIAASPEYLRPIASVRPASGHFLHMVAFELGRGPDGRWWVLGDRTQAPSGAGFALENRVATTRALSDIYGEMHVHRLAGFFRRFRDALNGMAKDSSGRVAILTPGPLNETYYEHAYIARYLGIMLLEGEDLTVSSGKLMVRTVSGLMPIGVLWRRLDAAFADPLELKPDSQIGTPGLVEAIRRGTVSAVNA
;
A
#
# COMPACT_ATOMS: atom_id res chain seq x y z
N LEU A 1 -13.14 9.78 6.19
CA LEU A 1 -14.39 9.02 5.99
C LEU A 1 -14.11 7.55 5.66
N PHE A 2 -13.45 7.23 4.53
CA PHE A 2 -13.16 5.84 4.15
C PHE A 2 -12.46 5.01 5.22
N GLU A 3 -11.44 5.57 5.87
CA GLU A 3 -10.77 4.92 7.00
C GLU A 3 -11.75 4.53 8.11
N ALA A 4 -12.65 5.43 8.50
CA ALA A 4 -13.65 5.16 9.53
C ALA A 4 -14.69 4.12 9.09
N ILE A 5 -15.04 4.08 7.81
CA ILE A 5 -15.93 3.07 7.23
C ILE A 5 -15.26 1.69 7.28
N LEU A 6 -14.01 1.58 6.83
CA LEU A 6 -13.27 0.31 6.87
C LEU A 6 -13.04 -0.16 8.31
N ALA A 7 -12.65 0.73 9.22
CA ALA A 7 -12.48 0.40 10.62
C ALA A 7 -13.80 -0.05 11.30
N ASP A 8 -14.94 0.47 10.83
CA ASP A 8 -16.25 0.01 11.30
C ASP A 8 -16.59 -1.37 10.73
N ILE A 9 -16.46 -1.57 9.42
CA ILE A 9 -16.73 -2.84 8.72
C ILE A 9 -15.86 -3.99 9.25
N TYR A 10 -14.57 -3.76 9.45
CA TYR A 10 -13.66 -4.77 10.00
C TYR A 10 -13.69 -4.84 11.53
N GLY A 11 -14.47 -4.00 12.21
CA GLY A 11 -14.53 -3.92 13.66
C GLY A 11 -15.97 -4.00 14.19
N PRO A 12 -16.49 -2.92 14.80
CA PRO A 12 -17.75 -2.96 15.55
C PRO A 12 -19.01 -3.05 14.68
N ASN A 13 -18.93 -2.93 13.35
CA ASN A 13 -20.06 -3.06 12.42
C ASN A 13 -21.28 -2.15 12.70
N ARG A 14 -21.07 -0.95 13.26
CA ARG A 14 -22.17 -0.04 13.65
C ARG A 14 -22.96 0.47 12.45
N LEU A 15 -22.34 0.63 11.28
CA LEU A 15 -23.02 1.02 10.05
C LEU A 15 -24.01 -0.06 9.60
N ILE A 16 -23.68 -1.33 9.84
CA ILE A 16 -24.56 -2.47 9.55
C ILE A 16 -25.66 -2.55 10.61
N GLU A 17 -25.32 -2.44 11.90
CA GLU A 17 -26.29 -2.44 13.01
C GLU A 17 -27.35 -1.34 12.86
N LYS A 18 -26.95 -0.17 12.36
CA LYS A 18 -27.86 0.97 12.10
C LYS A 18 -28.62 0.88 10.78
N GLY A 19 -28.40 -0.18 9.98
CA GLY A 19 -29.04 -0.35 8.67
C GLY A 19 -28.56 0.62 7.58
N ILE A 20 -27.42 1.30 7.78
CA ILE A 20 -26.84 2.21 6.78
C ILE A 20 -26.14 1.41 5.67
N LEU A 21 -25.46 0.31 6.04
CA LEU A 21 -24.84 -0.62 5.09
C LEU A 21 -25.54 -1.99 5.15
N PRO A 22 -26.00 -2.55 4.01
CA PRO A 22 -26.55 -3.90 3.98
C PRO A 22 -25.48 -4.94 4.28
N ALA A 23 -25.69 -5.78 5.30
CA ALA A 23 -24.75 -6.85 5.68
C ALA A 23 -24.42 -7.79 4.51
N GLY A 24 -25.43 -8.16 3.72
CA GLY A 24 -25.27 -9.04 2.57
C GLY A 24 -24.36 -8.46 1.48
N LEU A 25 -24.37 -7.13 1.30
CA LEU A 25 -23.49 -6.47 0.33
C LEU A 25 -22.01 -6.58 0.71
N ILE A 26 -21.71 -6.39 2.00
CA ILE A 26 -20.35 -6.52 2.52
C ILE A 26 -19.91 -7.99 2.51
N ALA A 27 -20.73 -8.89 3.05
CA ALA A 27 -20.38 -10.29 3.21
C ALA A 27 -20.23 -11.05 1.88
N ALA A 28 -20.90 -10.60 0.81
CA ALA A 28 -20.80 -11.15 -0.54
C ALA A 28 -19.67 -10.52 -1.37
N SER A 29 -19.08 -9.41 -0.91
CA SER A 29 -17.98 -8.77 -1.63
C SER A 29 -16.74 -9.67 -1.63
N PRO A 30 -16.12 -9.94 -2.78
CA PRO A 30 -14.85 -10.67 -2.84
C PRO A 30 -13.69 -9.86 -2.22
N GLU A 31 -13.84 -8.55 -2.11
CA GLU A 31 -12.86 -7.65 -1.48
C GLU A 31 -12.95 -7.64 0.06
N TYR A 32 -14.00 -8.26 0.64
CA TYR A 32 -14.10 -8.38 2.09
C TYR A 32 -13.29 -9.58 2.59
N LEU A 33 -12.10 -9.29 3.14
CA LEU A 33 -11.16 -10.30 3.58
C LEU A 33 -11.49 -10.78 5.01
N ARG A 34 -12.25 -11.87 5.11
CA ARG A 34 -12.65 -12.47 6.39
C ARG A 34 -11.48 -12.75 7.35
N PRO A 35 -10.29 -13.19 6.91
CA PRO A 35 -9.16 -13.45 7.83
C PRO A 35 -8.64 -12.24 8.59
N ILE A 36 -8.94 -11.01 8.15
CA ILE A 36 -8.57 -9.77 8.84
C ILE A 36 -9.73 -9.14 9.62
N ALA A 37 -10.89 -9.80 9.70
CA ALA A 37 -12.00 -9.34 10.54
C ALA A 37 -11.58 -9.26 12.02
N SER A 38 -11.99 -8.19 12.70
CA SER A 38 -11.62 -7.85 14.08
C SER A 38 -10.13 -7.59 14.33
N VAL A 39 -9.30 -7.57 13.27
CA VAL A 39 -7.89 -7.21 13.39
C VAL A 39 -7.76 -5.69 13.48
N ARG A 40 -6.98 -5.21 14.45
CA ARG A 40 -6.57 -3.81 14.52
C ARG A 40 -5.18 -3.69 13.91
N PRO A 41 -5.00 -2.96 12.79
CA PRO A 41 -3.68 -2.79 12.19
C PRO A 41 -2.66 -2.25 13.20
N ALA A 42 -1.42 -2.71 13.10
CA ALA A 42 -0.34 -2.30 14.00
C ALA A 42 -0.10 -0.78 13.98
N SER A 43 -0.33 -0.14 12.83
CA SER A 43 -0.26 1.30 12.61
C SER A 43 -1.45 2.08 13.21
N GLY A 44 -2.52 1.38 13.61
CA GLY A 44 -3.79 1.98 14.04
C GLY A 44 -4.71 2.39 12.88
N HIS A 45 -4.30 2.20 11.62
CA HIS A 45 -5.05 2.61 10.44
C HIS A 45 -5.08 1.52 9.35
N PHE A 46 -6.19 1.42 8.62
CA PHE A 46 -6.29 0.53 7.46
C PHE A 46 -5.75 1.19 6.18
N LEU A 47 -6.06 2.48 5.99
CA LEU A 47 -5.69 3.25 4.81
C LEU A 47 -4.59 4.25 5.13
N HIS A 48 -3.50 4.16 4.37
CA HIS A 48 -2.34 5.04 4.44
C HIS A 48 -2.14 5.82 3.14
N MET A 49 -2.47 5.21 2.00
CA MET A 49 -2.34 5.80 0.68
C MET A 49 -3.59 5.53 -0.14
N VAL A 50 -4.26 6.60 -0.56
CA VAL A 50 -5.45 6.53 -1.40
C VAL A 50 -5.24 7.42 -2.62
N ALA A 51 -5.78 7.01 -3.76
CA ALA A 51 -5.81 7.85 -4.96
C ALA A 51 -7.26 8.14 -5.35
N PHE A 52 -7.46 9.32 -5.94
CA PHE A 52 -8.74 9.77 -6.45
C PHE A 52 -8.58 10.16 -7.91
N GLU A 53 -9.49 9.67 -8.74
CA GLU A 53 -9.60 10.06 -10.14
C GLU A 53 -10.48 11.31 -10.21
N LEU A 54 -9.94 12.38 -10.79
CA LEU A 54 -10.59 13.69 -10.83
C LEU A 54 -10.91 14.09 -12.27
N GLY A 55 -12.15 14.49 -12.50
CA GLY A 55 -12.61 15.10 -13.75
C GLY A 55 -12.91 16.57 -13.56
N ARG A 56 -12.55 17.41 -14.54
CA ARG A 56 -12.95 18.83 -14.56
C ARG A 56 -13.92 19.08 -15.72
N GLY A 57 -15.12 19.54 -15.39
CA GLY A 57 -16.15 19.86 -16.36
C GLY A 57 -15.85 21.16 -17.14
N PRO A 58 -16.55 21.41 -18.27
CA PRO A 58 -16.41 22.64 -19.06
C PRO A 58 -16.77 23.91 -18.28
N ASP A 59 -17.63 23.79 -17.27
CA ASP A 59 -18.02 24.85 -16.34
C ASP A 59 -16.99 25.08 -15.22
N GLY A 60 -15.86 24.36 -15.25
CA GLY A 60 -14.78 24.47 -14.30
C GLY A 60 -14.98 23.66 -13.01
N ARG A 61 -16.11 22.98 -12.81
CA ARG A 61 -16.38 22.15 -11.61
C ARG A 61 -15.54 20.87 -11.61
N TRP A 62 -15.10 20.46 -10.43
CA TRP A 62 -14.37 19.21 -10.21
C TRP A 62 -15.28 18.11 -9.70
N TRP A 63 -15.03 16.89 -10.17
CA TRP A 63 -15.77 15.68 -9.81
C TRP A 63 -14.80 14.58 -9.43
N VAL A 64 -15.10 13.84 -8.36
CA VAL A 64 -14.44 12.58 -8.05
C VAL A 64 -15.13 11.51 -8.87
N LEU A 65 -14.39 10.93 -9.82
CA LEU A 65 -14.88 9.89 -10.73
C LEU A 65 -14.67 8.48 -10.17
N GLY A 66 -13.65 8.33 -9.32
CA GLY A 66 -13.32 7.07 -8.68
C GLY A 66 -12.31 7.24 -7.55
N ASP A 67 -12.25 6.23 -6.71
CA ASP A 67 -11.27 6.10 -5.63
C ASP A 67 -10.55 4.75 -5.71
N ARG A 68 -9.30 4.74 -5.23
CA ARG A 68 -8.42 3.56 -5.23
C ARG A 68 -7.81 3.40 -3.85
N THR A 69 -8.17 2.32 -3.17
CA THR A 69 -7.82 2.06 -1.76
C THR A 69 -7.05 0.74 -1.56
N GLN A 70 -6.92 -0.10 -2.59
CA GLN A 70 -6.06 -1.29 -2.60
C GLN A 70 -4.58 -0.87 -2.70
N ALA A 71 -4.00 -0.96 -3.89
CA ALA A 71 -2.60 -0.65 -4.17
C ALA A 71 -2.51 0.40 -5.30
N PRO A 72 -2.88 1.67 -5.06
CA PRO A 72 -2.94 2.66 -6.14
C PRO A 72 -1.57 2.95 -6.76
N SER A 73 -1.53 2.96 -8.08
CA SER A 73 -0.36 3.33 -8.90
C SER A 73 -0.46 4.77 -9.41
N GLY A 74 0.66 5.33 -9.87
CA GLY A 74 0.77 6.66 -10.48
C GLY A 74 1.80 7.57 -9.79
N ALA A 75 2.22 7.25 -8.57
CA ALA A 75 3.15 8.10 -7.83
C ALA A 75 4.56 8.04 -8.44
N GLY A 76 5.02 6.85 -8.83
CA GLY A 76 6.29 6.67 -9.54
C GLY A 76 6.25 7.29 -10.93
N PHE A 77 5.15 7.11 -11.67
CA PHE A 77 4.97 7.78 -12.98
C PHE A 77 5.00 9.31 -12.84
N ALA A 78 4.31 9.89 -11.85
CA ALA A 78 4.32 11.34 -11.64
C ALA A 78 5.73 11.87 -11.34
N LEU A 79 6.51 11.12 -10.58
CA LEU A 79 7.90 11.46 -10.25
C LEU A 79 8.82 11.35 -11.46
N GLU A 80 8.72 10.26 -12.22
CA GLU A 80 9.51 10.06 -13.42
C GLU A 80 9.18 11.10 -14.48
N ASN A 81 7.89 11.29 -14.79
CA ASN A 81 7.42 12.32 -15.73
C ASN A 81 7.99 13.68 -15.33
N ARG A 82 8.03 13.99 -14.03
CA ARG A 82 8.63 15.23 -13.57
C ARG A 82 10.11 15.33 -13.94
N VAL A 83 10.89 14.28 -13.70
CA VAL A 83 12.32 14.25 -14.03
C VAL A 83 12.55 14.35 -15.54
N ALA A 84 11.78 13.59 -16.33
CA ALA A 84 11.87 13.58 -17.79
C ALA A 84 11.54 14.95 -18.38
N THR A 85 10.40 15.54 -18.01
CA THR A 85 9.97 16.85 -18.52
C THR A 85 10.93 17.97 -18.11
N THR A 86 11.46 17.96 -16.88
CA THR A 86 12.45 18.96 -16.42
C THR A 86 13.73 18.92 -17.27
N ARG A 87 14.16 17.72 -17.69
CA ARG A 87 15.35 17.56 -18.54
C ARG A 87 15.09 17.90 -20.00
N ALA A 88 13.95 17.46 -20.54
CA ALA A 88 13.63 17.64 -21.95
C ALA A 88 13.24 19.08 -22.30
N LEU A 89 12.63 19.81 -21.36
CA LEU A 89 12.10 21.16 -21.56
C LEU A 89 12.73 22.15 -20.56
N SER A 90 14.05 22.08 -20.36
CA SER A 90 14.77 22.88 -19.34
C SER A 90 14.46 24.37 -19.42
N ASP A 91 14.40 24.92 -20.63
CA ASP A 91 14.26 26.36 -20.87
C ASP A 91 12.86 26.84 -20.46
N ILE A 92 11.82 26.08 -20.84
CA ILE A 92 10.43 26.35 -20.46
C ILE A 92 10.22 26.09 -18.96
N TYR A 93 10.80 25.00 -18.44
CA TYR A 93 10.62 24.61 -17.05
C TYR A 93 11.19 25.65 -16.08
N GLY A 94 12.28 26.33 -16.44
CA GLY A 94 12.88 27.41 -15.65
C GLY A 94 11.98 28.63 -15.48
N GLU A 95 11.08 28.89 -16.44
CA GLU A 95 10.14 30.01 -16.40
C GLU A 95 8.82 29.66 -15.68
N MET A 96 8.55 28.37 -15.48
CA MET A 96 7.31 27.89 -14.85
C MET A 96 7.44 27.77 -13.33
N HIS A 97 6.35 28.08 -12.61
CA HIS A 97 6.24 27.91 -11.15
C HIS A 97 5.89 26.48 -10.74
N VAL A 98 6.65 25.49 -11.20
CA VAL A 98 6.33 24.07 -10.97
C VAL A 98 6.67 23.64 -9.54
N HIS A 99 5.67 23.20 -8.78
CA HIS A 99 5.85 22.69 -7.41
C HIS A 99 6.68 21.41 -7.36
N ARG A 100 7.75 21.38 -6.54
CA ARG A 100 8.63 20.22 -6.39
C ARG A 100 7.95 19.04 -5.69
N LEU A 101 8.04 17.85 -6.27
CA LEU A 101 7.49 16.61 -5.69
C LEU A 101 8.35 16.04 -4.56
N ALA A 102 9.65 16.37 -4.51
CA ALA A 102 10.59 15.81 -3.54
C ALA A 102 10.15 15.99 -2.07
N GLY A 103 9.45 17.09 -1.75
CA GLY A 103 8.93 17.32 -0.40
C GLY A 103 7.84 16.31 0.01
N PHE A 104 6.97 15.92 -0.93
CA PHE A 104 5.94 14.91 -0.70
C PHE A 104 6.58 13.54 -0.43
N PHE A 105 7.47 13.08 -1.31
CA PHE A 105 8.09 11.76 -1.19
C PHE A 105 8.98 11.62 0.04
N ARG A 106 9.64 12.71 0.46
CA ARG A 106 10.39 12.72 1.74
C ARG A 106 9.47 12.48 2.93
N ARG A 107 8.38 13.25 3.04
CA ARG A 107 7.39 13.07 4.11
C ARG A 107 6.74 11.69 4.07
N PHE A 108 6.47 11.17 2.88
CA PHE A 108 5.92 9.84 2.72
C PHE A 108 6.89 8.77 3.24
N ARG A 109 8.17 8.84 2.88
CA ARG A 109 9.21 7.96 3.43
C ARG A 109 9.32 8.07 4.95
N ASP A 110 9.32 9.29 5.47
CA ASP A 110 9.42 9.54 6.91
C ASP A 110 8.20 8.97 7.64
N ALA A 111 7.00 9.05 7.04
CA ALA A 111 5.79 8.41 7.55
C ALA A 111 5.87 6.88 7.55
N LEU A 112 6.39 6.26 6.47
CA LEU A 112 6.63 4.81 6.43
C LEU A 112 7.61 4.38 7.52
N ASN A 113 8.73 5.08 7.69
CA ASN A 113 9.71 4.78 8.72
C ASN A 113 9.14 4.98 10.14
N GLY A 114 8.32 6.02 10.33
CA GLY A 114 7.67 6.30 11.62
C GLY A 114 6.64 5.26 12.06
N MET A 115 6.15 4.40 11.14
CA MET A 115 5.23 3.31 11.47
C MET A 115 5.93 2.05 12.00
N ALA A 116 7.26 1.95 11.89
CA ALA A 116 7.99 0.82 12.43
C ALA A 116 7.96 0.87 13.97
N LYS A 117 7.31 -0.11 14.61
CA LYS A 117 7.22 -0.21 16.08
C LYS A 117 8.57 -0.52 16.74
N ASP A 118 9.41 -1.26 16.04
CA ASP A 118 10.75 -1.65 16.49
C ASP A 118 11.79 -1.00 15.57
N SER A 119 12.79 -0.37 16.16
CA SER A 119 13.97 0.16 15.47
C SER A 119 14.72 -0.86 14.60
N SER A 120 14.55 -2.16 14.88
CA SER A 120 15.12 -3.25 14.08
C SER A 120 14.36 -3.50 12.78
N GLY A 121 13.05 -3.20 12.75
CA GLY A 121 12.16 -3.48 11.63
C GLY A 121 12.41 -2.54 10.46
N ARG A 122 12.72 -3.09 9.29
CA ARG A 122 12.89 -2.30 8.06
C ARG A 122 11.56 -2.02 7.36
N VAL A 123 11.56 -0.96 6.56
CA VAL A 123 10.51 -0.69 5.58
C VAL A 123 10.86 -1.40 4.27
N ALA A 124 9.88 -2.04 3.65
CA ALA A 124 10.01 -2.65 2.33
C ALA A 124 8.78 -2.39 1.46
N ILE A 125 8.94 -2.50 0.15
CA ILE A 125 7.87 -2.52 -0.85
C ILE A 125 7.71 -3.96 -1.31
N LEU A 126 6.50 -4.52 -1.19
CA LEU A 126 6.15 -5.82 -1.76
C LEU A 126 5.60 -5.61 -3.17
N THR A 127 6.26 -6.21 -4.16
CA THR A 127 5.87 -6.17 -5.58
C THR A 127 5.49 -7.56 -6.09
N PRO A 128 4.54 -7.67 -7.03
CA PRO A 128 4.22 -8.93 -7.71
C PRO A 128 5.27 -9.36 -8.74
N GLY A 129 6.34 -8.59 -8.92
CA GLY A 129 7.47 -8.90 -9.81
C GLY A 129 7.39 -8.28 -11.21
N PRO A 130 8.40 -8.52 -12.07
CA PRO A 130 8.59 -7.83 -13.35
C PRO A 130 7.49 -7.99 -14.39
N LEU A 131 6.66 -9.02 -14.27
CA LEU A 131 5.57 -9.30 -15.21
C LEU A 131 4.33 -8.45 -14.96
N ASN A 132 4.32 -7.63 -13.91
CA ASN A 132 3.24 -6.70 -13.62
C ASN A 132 3.41 -5.37 -14.38
N GLU A 133 2.31 -4.86 -14.94
CA GLU A 133 2.30 -3.64 -15.76
C GLU A 133 2.84 -2.39 -15.04
N THR A 134 2.73 -2.31 -13.71
CA THR A 134 3.23 -1.17 -12.92
C THR A 134 4.54 -1.47 -12.20
N TYR A 135 5.21 -2.59 -12.48
CA TYR A 135 6.49 -2.95 -11.85
C TYR A 135 7.55 -1.86 -11.99
N TYR A 136 7.60 -1.20 -13.16
CA TYR A 136 8.52 -0.10 -13.39
C TYR A 136 8.39 1.01 -12.35
N GLU A 137 7.16 1.43 -12.04
CA GLU A 137 6.92 2.43 -10.99
C GLU A 137 7.38 1.92 -9.62
N HIS A 138 7.16 0.63 -9.31
CA HIS A 138 7.58 0.04 -8.04
C HIS A 138 9.11 0.11 -7.88
N ALA A 139 9.86 -0.27 -8.93
CA ALA A 139 11.31 -0.20 -8.94
C ALA A 139 11.83 1.24 -8.89
N TYR A 140 11.21 2.15 -9.65
CA TYR A 140 11.59 3.55 -9.65
C TYR A 140 11.42 4.20 -8.27
N ILE A 141 10.25 3.99 -7.64
CA ILE A 141 9.96 4.59 -6.34
C ILE A 141 10.78 3.96 -5.22
N ALA A 142 11.02 2.65 -5.26
CA ALA A 142 11.91 1.97 -4.32
C ALA A 142 13.32 2.56 -4.37
N ARG A 143 13.89 2.71 -5.57
CA ARG A 143 15.20 3.34 -5.78
C ARG A 143 15.22 4.79 -5.31
N TYR A 144 14.18 5.57 -5.62
CA TYR A 144 14.12 6.98 -5.25
C TYR A 144 14.02 7.19 -3.74
N LEU A 145 13.24 6.36 -3.05
CA LEU A 145 13.05 6.44 -1.60
C LEU A 145 14.20 5.78 -0.82
N GLY A 146 14.96 4.89 -1.45
CA GLY A 146 15.97 4.07 -0.79
C GLY A 146 15.35 2.97 0.08
N ILE A 147 14.26 2.35 -0.41
CA ILE A 147 13.51 1.30 0.26
C ILE A 147 13.72 -0.01 -0.50
N MET A 148 13.80 -1.14 0.22
CA MET A 148 13.92 -2.46 -0.41
C MET A 148 12.70 -2.77 -1.26
N LEU A 149 12.91 -3.22 -2.49
CA LEU A 149 11.88 -3.81 -3.35
C LEU A 149 11.99 -5.34 -3.21
N LEU A 150 10.94 -5.98 -2.75
CA LEU A 150 10.91 -7.40 -2.43
C LEU A 150 9.74 -8.08 -3.14
N GLU A 151 9.95 -9.30 -3.61
CA GLU A 151 8.90 -10.19 -4.07
C GLU A 151 8.42 -11.10 -2.94
N GLY A 152 7.30 -11.80 -3.14
CA GLY A 152 6.71 -12.68 -2.12
C GLY A 152 7.70 -13.75 -1.62
N GLU A 153 8.57 -14.25 -2.49
CA GLU A 153 9.58 -15.26 -2.20
C GLU A 153 10.82 -14.73 -1.46
N ASP A 154 11.06 -13.42 -1.45
CA ASP A 154 12.13 -12.83 -0.62
C ASP A 154 11.75 -12.84 0.87
N LEU A 155 10.45 -12.95 1.15
CA LEU A 155 9.88 -12.83 2.47
C LEU A 155 9.52 -14.20 3.07
N THR A 156 9.55 -14.27 4.39
CA THR A 156 9.13 -15.45 5.16
C THR A 156 8.60 -15.02 6.50
N VAL A 157 7.71 -15.81 7.08
CA VAL A 157 7.26 -15.60 8.45
C VAL A 157 7.97 -16.58 9.37
N SER A 158 8.60 -16.06 10.43
CA SER A 158 9.28 -16.85 11.45
C SER A 158 8.90 -16.32 12.82
N SER A 159 8.45 -17.21 13.70
CA SER A 159 7.98 -16.86 15.05
C SER A 159 6.94 -15.71 15.05
N GLY A 160 6.04 -15.71 14.06
CA GLY A 160 5.00 -14.69 13.88
C GLY A 160 5.50 -13.31 13.42
N LYS A 161 6.77 -13.17 13.02
CA LYS A 161 7.34 -11.93 12.46
C LYS A 161 7.62 -12.10 10.97
N LEU A 162 7.34 -11.05 10.20
CA LEU A 162 7.73 -10.98 8.79
C LEU A 162 9.23 -10.70 8.69
N MET A 163 9.94 -11.52 7.93
CA MET A 163 11.38 -11.46 7.75
C MET A 163 11.71 -11.44 6.26
N VAL A 164 12.76 -10.73 5.88
CA VAL A 164 13.40 -10.82 4.55
C VAL A 164 14.59 -11.76 4.61
N ARG A 165 14.75 -12.61 3.58
CA ARG A 165 15.93 -13.43 3.36
C ARG A 165 17.06 -12.56 2.82
N THR A 166 18.18 -12.52 3.52
CA THR A 166 19.40 -11.85 3.06
C THR A 166 20.57 -12.82 3.10
N VAL A 167 21.67 -12.47 2.42
CA VAL A 167 22.92 -13.22 2.49
C VAL A 167 23.49 -13.34 3.91
N SER A 168 23.16 -12.37 4.79
CA SER A 168 23.58 -12.35 6.19
C SER A 168 22.58 -13.03 7.14
N GLY A 169 21.52 -13.63 6.59
CA GLY A 169 20.44 -14.28 7.35
C GLY A 169 19.13 -13.50 7.31
N LEU A 170 18.21 -13.87 8.20
CA LEU A 170 16.88 -13.29 8.27
C LEU A 170 16.92 -11.92 8.96
N MET A 171 16.29 -10.91 8.33
CA MET A 171 16.14 -9.58 8.90
C MET A 171 14.65 -9.21 9.03
N PRO A 172 14.22 -8.56 10.12
CA PRO A 172 12.81 -8.25 10.32
C PRO A 172 12.31 -7.11 9.43
N ILE A 173 11.10 -7.26 8.89
CA ILE A 173 10.34 -6.22 8.20
C ILE A 173 9.24 -5.71 9.13
N GLY A 174 9.30 -4.43 9.50
CA GLY A 174 8.33 -3.79 10.38
C GLY A 174 7.20 -3.08 9.63
N VAL A 175 7.45 -2.67 8.39
CA VAL A 175 6.47 -1.99 7.54
C VAL A 175 6.57 -2.52 6.12
N LEU A 176 5.44 -2.94 5.55
CA LEU A 176 5.36 -3.50 4.22
C LEU A 176 4.40 -2.69 3.36
N TRP A 177 4.94 -1.92 2.42
CA TRP A 177 4.13 -1.24 1.40
C TRP A 177 3.77 -2.21 0.28
N ARG A 178 2.52 -2.69 0.31
CA ARG A 178 1.97 -3.67 -0.62
C ARG A 178 1.60 -3.01 -1.95
N ARG A 179 2.06 -3.59 -3.06
CA ARG A 179 1.81 -3.15 -4.45
C ARG A 179 1.10 -4.21 -5.30
N LEU A 180 0.30 -5.04 -4.67
CA LEU A 180 -0.53 -6.09 -5.28
C LEU A 180 -1.86 -6.21 -4.52
N ASP A 181 -2.89 -6.76 -5.13
CA ASP A 181 -4.22 -6.88 -4.53
C ASP A 181 -4.22 -7.76 -3.27
N ALA A 182 -4.97 -7.35 -2.25
CA ALA A 182 -4.86 -7.94 -0.92
C ALA A 182 -5.08 -9.46 -0.91
N ALA A 183 -6.02 -9.97 -1.72
CA ALA A 183 -6.30 -11.40 -1.83
C ALA A 183 -5.07 -12.25 -2.22
N PHE A 184 -4.12 -11.69 -2.96
CA PHE A 184 -2.91 -12.41 -3.40
C PHE A 184 -1.79 -12.40 -2.36
N ALA A 185 -1.92 -11.64 -1.27
CA ALA A 185 -0.82 -11.35 -0.35
C ALA A 185 -0.38 -12.55 0.51
N ASP A 186 -1.28 -13.51 0.77
CA ASP A 186 -0.99 -14.70 1.58
C ASP A 186 -1.70 -15.94 1.02
N PRO A 187 -0.98 -16.92 0.46
CA PRO A 187 -1.58 -18.13 -0.06
C PRO A 187 -2.11 -19.08 1.03
N LEU A 188 -1.72 -18.93 2.30
CA LEU A 188 -2.23 -19.80 3.36
C LEU A 188 -3.63 -19.42 3.82
N GLU A 189 -3.93 -18.11 3.87
CA GLU A 189 -5.19 -17.61 4.45
C GLU A 189 -6.10 -16.91 3.44
N LEU A 190 -5.58 -16.45 2.29
CA LEU A 190 -6.35 -15.66 1.32
C LEU A 190 -6.59 -16.42 0.02
N LYS A 191 -5.57 -16.53 -0.85
CA LYS A 191 -5.70 -17.10 -2.20
C LYS A 191 -4.68 -18.24 -2.41
N PRO A 192 -5.09 -19.52 -2.27
CA PRO A 192 -4.17 -20.67 -2.27
C PRO A 192 -3.31 -20.86 -3.52
N ASP A 193 -3.79 -20.40 -4.68
CA ASP A 193 -3.08 -20.44 -5.95
C ASP A 193 -2.22 -19.19 -6.22
N SER A 194 -2.13 -18.26 -5.25
CA SER A 194 -1.24 -17.10 -5.36
C SER A 194 0.23 -17.53 -5.32
N GLN A 195 0.99 -17.09 -6.32
CA GLN A 195 2.44 -17.29 -6.39
C GLN A 195 3.25 -16.01 -6.07
N ILE A 196 2.57 -14.90 -5.80
CA ILE A 196 3.18 -13.58 -5.58
C ILE A 196 3.07 -13.10 -4.13
N GLY A 197 2.37 -13.87 -3.29
CA GLY A 197 2.20 -13.61 -1.86
C GLY A 197 3.28 -14.25 -1.00
N THR A 198 3.21 -13.99 0.30
CA THR A 198 4.10 -14.58 1.30
C THR A 198 3.27 -15.42 2.29
N PRO A 199 3.50 -16.74 2.38
CA PRO A 199 2.84 -17.59 3.36
C PRO A 199 2.95 -17.06 4.79
N GLY A 200 1.81 -16.86 5.46
CA GLY A 200 1.73 -16.42 6.86
C GLY A 200 1.78 -14.90 7.06
N LEU A 201 1.79 -14.12 5.99
CA LEU A 201 1.75 -12.65 6.08
C LEU A 201 0.52 -12.15 6.85
N VAL A 202 -0.64 -12.78 6.68
CA VAL A 202 -1.86 -12.41 7.42
C VAL A 202 -1.68 -12.68 8.92
N GLU A 203 -1.03 -13.78 9.30
CA GLU A 203 -0.70 -14.07 10.70
C GLU A 203 0.19 -12.96 11.30
N ALA A 204 1.23 -12.53 10.57
CA ALA A 204 2.12 -11.46 11.02
C ALA A 204 1.38 -10.12 11.21
N ILE A 205 0.49 -9.77 10.27
CA ILE A 205 -0.38 -8.58 10.37
C ILE A 205 -1.32 -8.71 11.58
N ARG A 206 -1.97 -9.86 11.77
CA ARG A 206 -2.89 -10.14 12.88
C ARG A 206 -2.21 -10.06 14.24
N ARG A 207 -0.95 -10.51 14.35
CA ARG A 207 -0.11 -10.38 15.55
C ARG A 207 0.42 -8.95 15.75
N GLY A 208 0.24 -8.07 14.76
CA GLY A 208 0.71 -6.70 14.79
C GLY A 208 2.22 -6.55 14.78
N THR A 209 2.94 -7.54 14.23
CA THR A 209 4.41 -7.54 14.12
C THR A 209 4.89 -6.81 12.86
N VAL A 210 4.01 -6.62 11.88
CA VAL A 210 4.24 -5.82 10.68
C VAL A 210 3.04 -4.90 10.42
N SER A 211 3.31 -3.67 9.99
CA SER A 211 2.29 -2.74 9.49
C SER A 211 2.22 -2.85 7.96
N ALA A 212 1.06 -3.22 7.41
CA ALA A 212 0.84 -3.24 5.96
C ALA A 212 0.31 -1.87 5.47
N VAL A 213 0.80 -1.42 4.32
CA VAL A 213 0.44 -0.14 3.71
C VAL A 213 -0.05 -0.41 2.28
N ASN A 214 -1.33 -0.29 1.95
CA ASN A 214 -2.46 -0.31 2.89
C ASN A 214 -2.63 -1.69 3.54
N ALA A 215 -3.43 -1.75 4.61
CA ALA A 215 -3.67 -2.96 5.40
C ALA A 215 -4.36 -4.08 4.61
#